data_AF-A0A1Q6TJE7-F1
#
_entry.id   AF-A0A1Q6TJE7-F1
#
_cell.length_a   1.000
_cell.length_b   1.000
_cell.length_c   1.000
_cell.angle_alpha   90.00
_cell.angle_beta   90.00
_cell.angle_gamma   90.00
#
_symmetry.space_group_name_H-M   'P 1'
#
loop_
_entity.id
_entity.type
_entity.pdbx_description
1 polymer ?
#
loop_
_entity_poly.entity_id
_entity_poly.type
_entity_poly.pdbx_seq_one_letter_code
_entity_poly.pdbx_strand_id
1 'polypeptide(L)'
;KIERDRKRGIKNRPVRAMVVGIPNVGKSTFINSYAGKACAKTGNKPGVTKGKQWIRLSKNVELLDTPGILWPKFEDQAVGLRLALIGSIKDEILNIDELALELINFLTENYQGILAERYDVDETQKGTDILCEIATNRKCIGKGGELDYSKAAALVIDEFRSGCLGRITLERP
;
A
#
# COMPACT_ATOMS: atom_id res chain seq x y z
N LYS A 1 34.69 -8.95 -19.55
CA LYS A 1 34.74 -8.07 -18.34
C LYS A 1 35.31 -8.82 -17.13
N ILE A 2 34.74 -9.97 -16.75
CA ILE A 2 35.22 -10.82 -15.64
C ILE A 2 36.70 -11.23 -15.78
N GLU A 3 37.16 -11.58 -16.98
CA GLU A 3 38.56 -11.93 -17.26
C GLU A 3 39.56 -10.75 -17.13
N ARG A 4 39.11 -9.54 -17.49
CA ARG A 4 39.90 -8.30 -17.37
C ARG A 4 40.10 -7.92 -15.90
N ASP A 5 39.08 -8.12 -15.08
CA ASP A 5 39.12 -7.87 -13.63
C ASP A 5 40.00 -8.91 -12.92
N ARG A 6 39.95 -10.17 -13.36
CA ARG A 6 40.81 -11.26 -12.86
C ARG A 6 42.30 -11.00 -13.15
N LYS A 7 42.64 -10.48 -14.33
CA LYS A 7 44.02 -10.06 -14.70
C LYS A 7 44.52 -8.86 -13.89
N ARG A 8 43.63 -8.06 -13.28
CA ARG A 8 43.97 -6.92 -12.40
C ARG A 8 44.01 -7.29 -10.90
N GLY A 9 43.93 -8.58 -10.56
CA GLY A 9 43.95 -9.04 -9.17
C GLY A 9 42.63 -8.84 -8.40
N ILE A 10 41.57 -8.35 -9.07
CA ILE A 10 40.26 -8.15 -8.45
C ILE A 10 39.56 -9.52 -8.37
N LYS A 11 39.69 -10.19 -7.23
CA LYS A 11 38.94 -11.41 -6.90
C LYS A 11 37.65 -11.03 -6.16
N ASN A 12 36.53 -11.65 -6.54
CA ASN A 12 35.23 -11.61 -5.85
C ASN A 12 34.61 -10.23 -5.63
N ARG A 13 34.17 -9.56 -6.71
CA ARG A 13 33.29 -8.39 -6.58
C ARG A 13 31.88 -8.87 -6.20
N PRO A 14 31.26 -8.34 -5.14
CA PRO A 14 29.90 -8.72 -4.77
C PRO A 14 28.93 -8.36 -5.91
N VAL A 15 27.95 -9.24 -6.13
CA VAL A 15 26.79 -8.97 -6.98
C VAL A 15 26.04 -7.80 -6.38
N ARG A 16 25.78 -6.81 -7.23
CA ARG A 16 25.01 -5.62 -6.87
C ARG A 16 23.68 -5.69 -7.57
N ALA A 17 22.61 -5.68 -6.79
CA ALA A 17 21.25 -5.59 -7.28
C ALA A 17 20.54 -4.39 -6.65
N MET A 18 19.46 -3.95 -7.25
CA MET A 18 18.63 -2.87 -6.73
C MET A 18 17.18 -3.34 -6.63
N VAL A 19 16.49 -2.87 -5.60
CA VAL A 19 15.05 -3.12 -5.42
C VAL A 19 14.31 -1.86 -5.87
N VAL A 20 13.42 -2.01 -6.86
CA VAL A 20 12.64 -0.92 -7.46
C VAL A 20 11.15 -1.20 -7.38
N GLY A 21 10.34 -0.15 -7.37
CA GLY A 21 8.88 -0.25 -7.35
C GLY A 21 8.23 1.01 -6.78
N ILE A 22 6.90 1.08 -6.88
CA ILE A 22 6.09 2.19 -6.35
C ILE A 22 6.21 2.30 -4.81
N PRO A 23 5.77 3.40 -4.18
CA PRO A 23 5.72 3.51 -2.72
C PRO A 23 4.93 2.36 -2.06
N ASN A 24 5.23 2.07 -0.79
CA ASN A 24 4.51 1.08 0.04
C ASN A 24 4.44 -0.39 -0.44
N VAL A 25 5.03 -0.78 -1.57
CA VAL A 25 5.12 -2.21 -2.00
C VAL A 25 6.04 -3.10 -1.16
N GLY A 26 6.58 -2.61 -0.04
CA GLY A 26 7.42 -3.41 0.85
C GLY A 26 8.90 -3.54 0.48
N LYS A 27 9.45 -2.65 -0.36
CA LYS A 27 10.87 -2.66 -0.76
C LYS A 27 11.84 -2.75 0.43
N SER A 28 11.71 -1.83 1.38
CA SER A 28 12.56 -1.80 2.59
C SER A 28 12.34 -3.02 3.48
N THR A 29 11.10 -3.50 3.58
CA THR A 29 10.75 -4.70 4.33
C THR A 29 11.43 -5.93 3.73
N PHE A 30 11.36 -6.09 2.41
CA PHE A 30 12.05 -7.15 1.67
C PHE A 30 13.56 -7.14 1.93
N ILE A 31 14.18 -5.95 1.86
CA ILE A 31 15.62 -5.82 2.12
C ILE A 31 15.96 -6.17 3.58
N ASN A 32 15.18 -5.70 4.54
CA ASN A 32 15.41 -5.99 5.96
C ASN A 32 15.27 -7.48 6.29
N SER A 33 14.24 -8.14 5.72
CA SER A 33 14.05 -9.58 5.87
C SER A 33 15.25 -10.37 5.34
N TYR A 34 15.82 -9.95 4.21
CA TYR A 34 17.01 -10.59 3.64
C TYR A 34 18.31 -10.24 4.38
N ALA A 35 18.39 -9.05 4.98
CA ALA A 35 19.53 -8.62 5.77
C ALA A 35 19.54 -9.24 7.18
N GLY A 36 18.41 -9.78 7.64
CA GLY A 36 18.24 -10.31 9.00
C GLY A 36 18.25 -9.24 10.09
N LYS A 37 18.15 -7.96 9.72
CA LYS A 37 18.17 -6.81 10.63
C LYS A 37 17.51 -5.59 9.99
N ALA A 38 17.05 -4.66 10.83
CA ALA A 38 16.43 -3.40 10.40
C ALA A 38 17.48 -2.39 9.87
N CYS A 39 17.95 -2.59 8.64
CA CYS A 39 18.90 -1.69 7.96
C CYS A 39 18.22 -0.52 7.24
N ALA A 40 17.09 -0.77 6.60
CA ALA A 40 16.29 0.22 5.89
C ALA A 40 15.13 0.71 6.76
N LYS A 41 14.78 1.99 6.63
CA LYS A 41 13.57 2.53 7.29
C LYS A 41 12.33 1.95 6.61
N THR A 42 11.43 1.40 7.43
CA THR A 42 10.14 0.85 7.01
C THR A 42 9.01 1.70 7.58
N GLY A 43 7.90 1.78 6.86
CA GLY A 43 6.70 2.49 7.30
C GLY A 43 5.65 2.45 6.19
N ASN A 44 4.37 2.45 6.58
CA ASN A 44 3.25 2.36 5.66
C ASN A 44 2.80 3.76 5.19
N LYS A 45 3.75 4.61 4.80
CA LYS A 45 3.48 5.95 4.27
C LYS A 45 4.41 6.25 3.09
N PRO A 46 3.91 6.83 1.98
CA PRO A 46 4.77 7.21 0.87
C PRO A 46 5.87 8.19 1.29
N GLY A 47 7.10 7.94 0.80
CA GLY A 47 8.25 8.80 1.07
C GLY A 47 9.07 8.49 2.34
N VAL A 48 8.84 7.34 2.99
CA VAL A 48 9.67 6.87 4.12
C VAL A 48 11.14 6.70 3.73
N THR A 49 11.41 6.03 2.59
CA THR A 49 12.76 5.92 2.03
C THR A 49 13.09 7.19 1.24
N LYS A 50 13.95 8.04 1.80
CA LYS A 50 14.31 9.36 1.21
C LYS A 50 15.59 9.35 0.37
N GLY A 51 16.45 8.35 0.54
CA GLY A 51 17.76 8.29 -0.09
C GLY A 51 18.11 6.89 -0.59
N LYS A 52 19.21 6.80 -1.35
CA LYS A 52 19.77 5.54 -1.85
C LYS A 52 20.82 5.05 -0.87
N GLN A 53 20.74 3.78 -0.45
CA GLN A 53 21.71 3.16 0.45
C GLN A 53 22.05 1.75 0.01
N TRP A 54 23.34 1.41 0.05
CA TRP A 54 23.80 0.04 -0.18
C TRP A 54 23.72 -0.74 1.14
N ILE A 55 22.96 -1.84 1.11
CA ILE A 55 22.80 -2.77 2.22
C ILE A 55 23.50 -4.07 1.85
N ARG A 56 24.55 -4.40 2.60
CA ARG A 56 25.33 -5.61 2.39
C ARG A 56 24.62 -6.80 3.03
N LEU A 57 24.16 -7.74 2.21
CA LEU A 57 23.52 -8.97 2.68
C LEU A 57 24.55 -10.04 3.04
N SER A 58 25.61 -10.15 2.26
CA SER A 58 26.70 -11.09 2.48
C SER A 58 28.01 -10.58 1.91
N LYS A 59 29.08 -11.39 1.98
CA LYS A 59 30.35 -11.06 1.30
C LYS A 59 30.17 -10.92 -0.21
N ASN A 60 29.17 -11.58 -0.79
CA ASN A 60 28.97 -11.73 -2.22
C ASN A 60 27.76 -10.94 -2.77
N VAL A 61 26.92 -10.32 -1.93
CA VAL A 61 25.69 -9.63 -2.38
C VAL A 61 25.48 -8.30 -1.63
N GLU A 62 25.20 -7.26 -2.40
CA GLU A 62 24.78 -5.93 -1.95
C GLU A 62 23.46 -5.53 -2.63
N LEU A 63 22.49 -5.06 -1.86
CA LEU A 63 21.23 -4.52 -2.36
C LEU A 63 21.18 -3.00 -2.21
N LEU A 64 20.74 -2.31 -3.26
CA LEU A 64 20.44 -0.89 -3.21
C LEU A 64 18.97 -0.68 -2.84
N ASP A 65 18.74 -0.08 -1.67
CA ASP A 65 17.42 0.43 -1.29
C ASP A 65 17.14 1.75 -2.01
N THR A 66 15.94 1.88 -2.57
CA THR A 66 15.54 3.03 -3.37
C THR A 66 14.20 3.60 -2.91
N PRO A 67 14.02 4.94 -2.99
CA PRO A 67 12.71 5.55 -2.82
C PRO A 67 11.67 4.92 -3.74
N GLY A 68 10.42 4.84 -3.28
CA GLY A 68 9.32 4.48 -4.18
C GLY A 68 9.12 5.56 -5.24
N ILE A 69 8.93 5.14 -6.49
CA ILE A 69 8.74 6.07 -7.61
C ILE A 69 7.34 5.86 -8.19
N LEU A 70 6.59 6.95 -8.30
CA LEU A 70 5.40 7.03 -9.14
C LEU A 70 5.73 7.86 -10.38
N TRP A 71 5.04 7.57 -11.47
CA TRP A 71 5.15 8.35 -12.70
C TRP A 71 4.29 9.61 -12.61
N PRO A 72 4.62 10.69 -13.35
CA PRO A 72 4.03 12.02 -13.09
C PRO A 72 2.56 12.18 -13.48
N LYS A 73 2.06 11.39 -14.44
CA LYS A 73 0.69 11.48 -14.96
C LYS A 73 0.13 10.09 -15.23
N PHE A 74 -1.05 9.81 -14.70
CA PHE A 74 -1.82 8.61 -15.03
C PHE A 74 -2.69 8.91 -16.24
N GLU A 75 -2.59 8.12 -17.31
CA GLU A 75 -3.51 8.22 -18.45
C GLU A 75 -4.87 7.60 -18.11
N ASP A 76 -4.85 6.55 -17.30
CA ASP A 76 -6.02 5.83 -16.81
C ASP A 76 -6.35 6.22 -15.37
N GLN A 77 -7.58 6.71 -15.15
CA GLN A 77 -8.12 7.05 -13.84
C GLN A 77 -8.22 5.82 -12.92
N ALA A 78 -8.53 4.64 -13.47
CA ALA A 78 -8.63 3.41 -12.70
C ALA A 78 -7.28 3.02 -12.07
N VAL A 79 -6.17 3.25 -12.78
CA VAL A 79 -4.82 3.04 -12.26
C VAL A 79 -4.54 3.99 -11.10
N GLY A 80 -4.89 5.27 -11.23
CA GLY A 80 -4.75 6.26 -10.16
C GLY A 80 -5.54 5.87 -8.91
N LEU A 81 -6.80 5.46 -9.09
CA LEU A 81 -7.68 4.99 -8.02
C LEU A 81 -7.10 3.79 -7.29
N ARG A 82 -6.64 2.76 -8.00
CA ARG A 82 -6.01 1.57 -7.41
C ARG A 82 -4.75 1.91 -6.61
N LEU A 83 -3.91 2.81 -7.13
CA LEU A 83 -2.71 3.29 -6.44
C LEU A 83 -3.03 4.08 -5.16
N ALA A 84 -4.12 4.85 -5.18
CA ALA A 84 -4.66 5.52 -4.00
C ALA A 84 -5.17 4.50 -2.98
N LEU A 85 -5.95 3.51 -3.39
CA LEU A 85 -6.48 2.46 -2.51
C LEU A 85 -5.39 1.70 -1.76
N ILE A 86 -4.32 1.29 -2.45
CA ILE A 86 -3.19 0.57 -1.82
C ILE A 86 -2.22 1.49 -1.07
N GLY A 87 -2.51 2.79 -0.97
CA GLY A 87 -1.70 3.76 -0.23
C GLY A 87 -0.35 4.08 -0.87
N SER A 88 -0.20 3.91 -2.19
CA SER A 88 1.01 4.34 -2.90
C SER A 88 1.06 5.86 -3.08
N ILE A 89 -0.10 6.52 -3.03
CA ILE A 89 -0.28 7.96 -3.06
C ILE A 89 -0.52 8.46 -1.63
N LYS A 90 -0.07 9.68 -1.32
CA LYS A 90 -0.22 10.28 0.00
C LYS A 90 -1.69 10.60 0.28
N ASP A 91 -2.19 10.19 1.45
CA ASP A 91 -3.58 10.44 1.83
C ASP A 91 -3.90 11.93 1.96
N GLU A 92 -2.92 12.77 2.30
CA GLU A 92 -3.13 14.22 2.47
C GLU A 92 -3.52 14.97 1.19
N ILE A 93 -3.41 14.32 0.02
CA ILE A 93 -3.79 14.90 -1.28
C ILE A 93 -5.00 14.21 -1.91
N LEU A 94 -5.66 13.31 -1.16
CA LEU A 94 -6.78 12.50 -1.64
C LEU A 94 -8.07 12.87 -0.91
N ASN A 95 -9.21 12.75 -1.60
CA ASN A 95 -10.51 12.72 -0.96
C ASN A 95 -10.77 11.29 -0.46
N ILE A 96 -10.56 11.04 0.83
CA ILE A 96 -10.72 9.72 1.44
C ILE A 96 -12.17 9.25 1.42
N ASP A 97 -13.12 10.18 1.48
CA ASP A 97 -14.55 9.86 1.50
C ASP A 97 -14.98 9.30 0.15
N GLU A 98 -14.58 9.95 -0.95
CA GLU A 98 -14.78 9.44 -2.32
C GLU A 98 -14.05 8.11 -2.54
N LEU A 99 -12.79 8.01 -2.09
CA LEU A 99 -12.00 6.79 -2.22
C LEU A 99 -12.64 5.59 -1.50
N ALA A 100 -13.24 5.82 -0.33
CA ALA A 100 -13.94 4.80 0.43
C ALA A 100 -15.23 4.35 -0.27
N LEU A 101 -15.99 5.27 -0.88
CA LEU A 101 -17.18 4.94 -1.66
C LEU A 101 -16.83 4.10 -2.89
N GLU A 102 -15.76 4.46 -3.61
CA GLU A 102 -15.26 3.67 -4.74
C GLU A 102 -14.85 2.26 -4.30
N LEU A 103 -14.19 2.14 -3.13
CA LEU A 103 -13.85 0.84 -2.56
C LEU A 103 -15.09 0.04 -2.19
N ILE A 104 -16.08 0.64 -1.53
CA ILE A 104 -17.33 -0.03 -1.14
C ILE A 104 -18.03 -0.57 -2.38
N ASN A 105 -18.19 0.23 -3.43
CA ASN A 105 -18.79 -0.20 -4.69
C ASN A 105 -18.00 -1.34 -5.33
N PHE A 106 -16.67 -1.24 -5.35
CA PHE A 106 -15.82 -2.32 -5.87
C PHE A 106 -16.02 -3.63 -5.09
N LEU A 107 -16.14 -3.56 -3.76
CA LEU A 107 -16.31 -4.73 -2.90
C LEU A 107 -17.70 -5.36 -3.05
N THR A 108 -18.77 -4.57 -3.11
CA THR A 108 -20.12 -5.10 -3.34
C THR A 108 -20.26 -5.76 -4.72
N GLU A 109 -19.55 -5.27 -5.73
CA GLU A 109 -19.57 -5.87 -7.06
C GLU A 109 -18.72 -7.15 -7.17
N ASN A 110 -17.55 -7.18 -6.52
CA ASN A 110 -16.54 -8.22 -6.79
C ASN A 110 -16.30 -9.20 -5.64
N TYR A 111 -16.73 -8.84 -4.42
CA TYR A 111 -16.45 -9.54 -3.17
C TYR A 111 -17.67 -9.50 -2.22
N GLN A 112 -18.83 -9.91 -2.74
CA GLN A 112 -20.09 -9.93 -2.00
C GLN A 112 -19.98 -10.68 -0.66
N GLY A 113 -20.60 -10.11 0.36
CA GLY A 113 -20.66 -10.63 1.72
C GLY A 113 -19.55 -10.13 2.65
N ILE A 114 -18.44 -9.58 2.13
CA ILE A 114 -17.33 -9.12 2.97
C ILE A 114 -17.75 -7.95 3.86
N LEU A 115 -18.49 -6.98 3.33
CA LEU A 115 -18.92 -5.81 4.10
C LEU A 115 -20.03 -6.23 5.08
N ALA A 116 -20.96 -7.07 4.64
CA ALA A 116 -22.02 -7.62 5.48
C ALA A 116 -21.44 -8.38 6.69
N GLU A 117 -20.48 -9.29 6.46
CA GLU A 117 -19.82 -10.04 7.54
C GLU A 117 -19.01 -9.13 8.47
N ARG A 118 -18.32 -8.13 7.91
CA ARG A 118 -17.41 -7.28 8.70
C ARG A 118 -18.14 -6.20 9.51
N TYR A 119 -19.17 -5.62 8.93
CA TYR A 119 -19.80 -4.39 9.41
C TYR A 119 -21.29 -4.53 9.73
N ASP A 120 -21.89 -5.71 9.51
CA ASP A 120 -23.32 -5.98 9.73
C ASP A 120 -24.23 -5.05 8.92
N VAL A 121 -23.94 -4.93 7.62
CA VAL A 121 -24.61 -4.00 6.69
C VAL A 121 -25.31 -4.72 5.54
N ASP A 122 -26.31 -4.07 4.95
CA ASP A 122 -27.00 -4.56 3.76
C ASP A 122 -26.29 -4.10 2.47
N GLU A 123 -25.57 -5.02 1.83
CA GLU A 123 -24.83 -4.76 0.59
C GLU A 123 -25.71 -4.53 -0.66
N THR A 124 -27.03 -4.70 -0.56
CA THR A 124 -27.95 -4.42 -1.68
C THR A 124 -28.22 -2.92 -1.87
N GLN A 125 -27.84 -2.11 -0.88
CA GLN A 125 -28.03 -0.67 -0.89
C GLN A 125 -26.95 0.07 -1.70
N LYS A 126 -27.10 1.39 -1.86
CA LYS A 126 -26.07 2.22 -2.50
C LYS A 126 -24.87 2.34 -1.58
N GLY A 127 -23.66 2.50 -2.15
CA GLY A 127 -22.44 2.65 -1.37
C GLY A 127 -22.46 3.78 -0.31
N THR A 128 -23.22 4.85 -0.56
CA THR A 128 -23.45 5.92 0.43
C THR A 128 -24.25 5.45 1.64
N ASP A 129 -25.29 4.64 1.42
CA ASP A 129 -26.15 4.13 2.48
C ASP A 129 -25.40 3.07 3.29
N ILE A 130 -24.63 2.22 2.60
CA ILE A 130 -23.69 1.27 3.24
C ILE A 130 -22.70 2.03 4.14
N LEU A 131 -22.09 3.12 3.67
CA LEU A 131 -21.17 3.92 4.49
C LEU A 131 -21.87 4.51 5.73
N CYS A 132 -23.13 4.93 5.61
CA CYS A 132 -23.93 5.40 6.73
C CYS A 132 -24.21 4.28 7.76
N GLU A 133 -24.54 3.08 7.30
CA GLU A 133 -24.70 1.91 8.17
C GLU A 133 -23.39 1.54 8.86
N ILE A 134 -22.27 1.54 8.13
CA ILE A 134 -20.94 1.33 8.72
C ILE A 134 -20.67 2.36 9.82
N ALA A 135 -20.94 3.64 9.57
CA ALA A 135 -20.75 4.70 10.58
C ALA A 135 -21.58 4.44 11.85
N THR A 136 -22.82 3.97 11.68
CA THR A 136 -23.73 3.63 12.77
C THR A 136 -23.24 2.40 13.55
N ASN A 137 -23.01 1.29 12.86
CA ASN A 137 -22.66 0.00 13.46
C ASN A 137 -21.27 0.02 14.12
N ARG A 138 -20.33 0.78 13.55
CA ARG A 138 -18.97 0.95 14.11
C ARG A 138 -18.88 2.11 15.09
N LYS A 139 -19.99 2.80 15.39
CA LYS A 139 -20.06 3.93 16.31
C LYS A 139 -19.03 5.01 15.97
N CYS A 140 -18.91 5.31 14.69
CA CYS A 140 -18.13 6.44 14.20
C CYS A 140 -18.89 7.72 14.58
N ILE A 141 -18.64 8.20 15.80
CA ILE A 141 -19.29 9.38 16.37
C ILE A 141 -18.26 10.51 16.46
N GLY A 142 -18.66 11.69 16.01
CA GLY A 142 -17.88 12.93 16.03
C GLY A 142 -18.09 13.75 17.31
N LYS A 143 -17.57 14.97 17.31
CA LYS A 143 -17.79 15.91 18.41
C LYS A 143 -19.24 16.40 18.38
N GLY A 144 -19.99 16.16 19.45
CA GLY A 144 -21.40 16.54 19.55
C GLY A 144 -22.39 15.38 19.48
N GLY A 145 -21.91 14.14 19.32
CA GLY A 145 -22.77 12.94 19.32
C GLY A 145 -23.35 12.57 17.95
N GLU A 146 -23.07 13.35 16.92
CA GLU A 146 -23.46 13.06 15.53
C GLU A 146 -22.54 12.01 14.89
N LEU A 147 -23.08 11.30 13.89
CA LEU A 147 -22.31 10.35 13.10
C LEU A 147 -21.22 11.07 12.29
N ASP A 148 -20.04 10.47 12.26
CA ASP A 148 -18.85 10.94 11.57
C ASP A 148 -18.53 10.01 10.40
N TYR A 149 -19.00 10.40 9.22
CA TYR A 149 -18.83 9.61 7.99
C TYR A 149 -17.39 9.60 7.50
N SER A 150 -16.63 10.68 7.65
CA SER A 150 -15.22 10.72 7.27
C SER A 150 -14.38 9.77 8.14
N LYS A 151 -14.74 9.62 9.42
CA LYS A 151 -14.15 8.60 10.30
C LYS A 151 -14.51 7.17 9.85
N ALA A 152 -15.74 6.94 9.39
CA ALA A 152 -16.12 5.65 8.81
C ALA A 152 -15.36 5.37 7.49
N ALA A 153 -15.23 6.36 6.61
CA ALA A 153 -14.48 6.24 5.37
C ALA A 153 -13.00 5.90 5.61
N ALA A 154 -12.35 6.63 6.54
CA ALA A 154 -10.99 6.34 6.96
C ALA A 154 -10.85 4.93 7.54
N LEU A 155 -11.80 4.50 8.38
CA LEU A 155 -11.82 3.15 8.94
C LEU A 155 -11.88 2.08 7.85
N VAL A 156 -12.75 2.24 6.85
CA VAL A 156 -12.88 1.28 5.74
C VAL A 156 -11.58 1.17 4.95
N ILE A 157 -10.93 2.30 4.64
CA ILE A 157 -9.65 2.33 3.92
C ILE A 157 -8.53 1.68 4.74
N ASP A 158 -8.47 1.95 6.05
CA ASP A 158 -7.45 1.37 6.93
C ASP A 158 -7.65 -0.14 7.10
N GLU A 159 -8.89 -0.61 7.26
CA GLU A 159 -9.20 -2.04 7.36
C GLU A 159 -8.92 -2.78 6.04
N PHE A 160 -9.15 -2.14 4.90
CA PHE A 160 -8.75 -2.66 3.60
C PHE A 160 -7.22 -2.79 3.49
N ARG A 161 -6.48 -1.71 3.76
CA ARG A 161 -5.01 -1.68 3.63
C ARG A 161 -4.28 -2.59 4.62
N SER A 162 -4.90 -2.88 5.77
CA SER A 162 -4.38 -3.83 6.76
C SER A 162 -4.72 -5.29 6.45
N GLY A 163 -5.57 -5.55 5.44
CA GLY A 163 -6.03 -6.89 5.09
C GLY A 163 -7.10 -7.46 6.04
N CYS A 164 -7.71 -6.62 6.89
CA CYS A 164 -8.79 -7.04 7.78
C CYS A 164 -10.05 -7.46 7.00
N LEU A 165 -10.23 -6.92 5.80
CA LEU A 165 -11.30 -7.30 4.87
C LEU A 165 -10.97 -8.57 4.07
N GLY A 166 -9.87 -9.26 4.37
CA GLY A 166 -9.46 -10.47 3.68
C GLY A 166 -8.55 -10.22 2.46
N ARG A 167 -8.48 -11.21 1.57
CA ARG A 167 -7.58 -11.21 0.41
C ARG A 167 -8.28 -10.61 -0.80
N ILE A 168 -8.07 -9.32 -1.03
CA ILE A 168 -8.69 -8.57 -2.12
C ILE A 168 -7.63 -8.22 -3.17
N THR A 169 -7.96 -8.47 -4.44
CA THR A 169 -7.17 -8.04 -5.60
C THR A 169 -8.01 -7.04 -6.42
N LEU A 170 -7.45 -5.86 -6.67
CA LEU A 170 -8.12 -4.75 -7.38
C LEU A 170 -8.07 -4.87 -8.91
N GLU A 171 -7.39 -5.89 -9.44
CA GLU A 171 -7.17 -6.11 -10.87
C GLU A 171 -7.22 -7.61 -11.19
N ARG A 172 -7.72 -7.96 -12.38
CA ARG A 172 -7.76 -9.33 -12.90
C ARG A 172 -7.07 -9.36 -14.28
N PRO A 173 -6.38 -10.46 -14.63
CA PRO A 173 -5.66 -10.60 -15.89
C PRO A 173 -6.59 -10.65 -17.11
#